data_AF-A0A6P7TWT1-F1
#
_entry.id   AF-A0A6P7TWT1-F1
#
_cell.length_a   1.000
_cell.length_b   1.000
_cell.length_c   1.000
_cell.angle_alpha   90.00
_cell.angle_beta   90.00
_cell.angle_gamma   90.00
#
_symmetry.space_group_name_H-M   'P 1'
#
loop_
_entity.id
_entity.type
_entity.pdbx_description
1 polymer ?
#
loop_
_entity_poly.entity_id
_entity_poly.type
_entity_poly.pdbx_seq_one_letter_code
_entity_poly.pdbx_strand_id
1 'polypeptide(L)'
;MPEKASVCLLSMRMYYLKKKQILTNVALLTALTGLGVGIMDQELRFKNYYKPNSSFPMMLSVFLSLSTSILVLLILFYHYYKIKSRLLWDESISFIAYINLKDIFLIFLEVFVCLIHPVQIFDKKFPINAMLSFPDMTVAYFHLNSLLTILMFNRLYLVLRVFKLNSRYYTNFSPHVVGMLGHIDLNSTFIVKSLLYQYPIRMLIVMIATGFLISSWSLRACEISVDEIHGSFANSMWLVAITYMSVGYGDIVPISFCGRTTAVLTGIFGAFCTALLIAVVIPNLRFTKAERNVYEDFLKLENSKKIEEECVNVSKASHQIYEVAYLVILFSVVREF
;
A
#
# COMPACT_ATOMS: atom_id res chain seq x y z
N MET A 1 26.68 -41.55 8.78
CA MET A 1 27.36 -40.34 8.25
C MET A 1 26.44 -39.36 7.50
N PRO A 2 25.41 -39.74 6.72
CA PRO A 2 24.58 -38.76 5.99
C PRO A 2 23.69 -37.88 6.90
N GLU A 3 23.29 -38.41 8.05
CA GLU A 3 22.43 -37.71 9.02
C GLU A 3 23.12 -36.53 9.75
N LYS A 4 24.45 -36.60 9.93
CA LYS A 4 25.22 -35.48 10.51
C LYS A 4 25.43 -34.36 9.49
N ALA A 5 25.56 -34.69 8.21
CA ALA A 5 25.70 -33.73 7.12
C ALA A 5 24.40 -32.93 6.89
N SER A 6 23.24 -33.59 6.96
CA SER A 6 21.93 -32.94 6.80
C SER A 6 21.62 -31.96 7.95
N VAL A 7 21.96 -32.31 9.19
CA VAL A 7 21.80 -31.42 10.36
C VAL A 7 22.75 -30.22 10.26
N CYS A 8 24.00 -30.43 9.83
CA CYS A 8 24.95 -29.35 9.61
C CYS A 8 24.45 -28.36 8.56
N LEU A 9 23.94 -28.84 7.42
CA LEU A 9 23.44 -28.01 6.33
C LEU A 9 22.19 -27.22 6.74
N LEU A 10 21.29 -27.81 7.53
CA LEU A 10 20.14 -27.11 8.11
C LEU A 10 20.58 -26.00 9.08
N SER A 11 21.59 -26.25 9.91
CA SER A 11 22.13 -25.24 10.83
C SER A 11 22.75 -24.05 10.08
N MET A 12 23.47 -24.31 8.98
CA MET A 12 24.02 -23.27 8.12
C MET A 12 22.91 -22.47 7.42
N ARG A 13 21.86 -23.13 6.92
CA ARG A 13 20.68 -22.45 6.34
C ARG A 13 20.07 -21.45 7.32
N MET A 14 19.84 -21.88 8.57
CA MET A 14 19.30 -21.02 9.62
C MET A 14 20.24 -19.85 9.94
N TYR A 15 21.55 -20.09 9.96
CA TYR A 15 22.55 -19.03 10.14
C TYR A 15 22.46 -17.95 9.06
N TYR A 16 22.46 -18.34 7.77
CA TYR A 16 22.37 -17.38 6.67
C TYR A 16 21.01 -16.67 6.61
N LEU A 17 19.93 -17.36 6.96
CA LEU A 17 18.60 -16.74 7.08
C LEU A 17 18.59 -15.66 8.16
N LYS A 18 19.12 -15.95 9.35
CA LYS A 18 19.22 -14.99 10.45
C LYS A 18 20.10 -13.78 10.09
N LYS A 19 21.23 -14.01 9.40
CA LYS A 19 22.09 -12.92 8.90
C LYS A 19 21.34 -12.03 7.90
N LYS A 20 20.59 -12.61 6.95
CA LYS A 20 19.75 -11.85 6.00
C LYS A 20 18.68 -11.01 6.70
N GLN A 21 18.02 -11.55 7.72
CA GLN A 21 17.04 -10.81 8.53
C GLN A 21 17.67 -9.62 9.24
N ILE A 22 18.80 -9.83 9.94
CA ILE A 22 19.50 -8.76 10.65
C ILE A 22 19.92 -7.66 9.67
N LEU A 23 20.57 -8.01 8.56
CA LEU A 23 21.00 -7.05 7.54
C LEU A 23 19.83 -6.24 6.99
N THR A 24 18.70 -6.90 6.70
CA THR A 24 17.53 -6.22 6.16
C THR A 24 16.87 -5.29 7.19
N ASN A 25 16.78 -5.70 8.46
CA ASN A 25 16.23 -4.87 9.52
C ASN A 25 17.09 -3.62 9.75
N VAL A 26 18.42 -3.77 9.76
CA VAL A 26 19.35 -2.64 9.88
C VAL A 26 19.31 -1.75 8.63
N ALA A 27 19.20 -2.34 7.43
CA ALA A 27 19.01 -1.59 6.19
C ALA A 27 17.71 -0.76 6.20
N LEU A 28 16.61 -1.33 6.70
CA LEU A 28 15.36 -0.57 6.83
C LEU A 28 15.52 0.58 7.83
N LEU A 29 16.12 0.33 8.99
CA LEU A 29 16.34 1.37 9.99
C LEU A 29 17.19 2.53 9.43
N THR A 30 18.28 2.21 8.75
CA THR A 30 19.16 3.22 8.11
C THR A 30 18.46 3.96 6.95
N ALA A 31 17.60 3.28 6.19
CA ALA A 31 16.79 3.93 5.16
C ALA A 31 15.77 4.89 5.75
N LEU A 32 15.09 4.52 6.85
CA LEU A 32 14.11 5.35 7.53
C LEU A 32 14.76 6.56 8.22
N THR A 33 15.93 6.39 8.85
CA THR A 33 16.67 7.52 9.41
C THR A 33 17.14 8.49 8.31
N GLY A 34 17.64 7.97 7.19
CA GLY A 34 17.99 8.79 6.03
C GLY A 34 16.79 9.55 5.45
N LEU A 35 15.62 8.92 5.36
CA LEU A 35 14.38 9.58 4.95
C LEU A 35 13.95 10.68 5.93
N GLY A 36 13.99 10.41 7.23
CA GLY A 36 13.65 11.38 8.26
C GLY A 36 14.55 12.62 8.23
N VAL A 37 15.87 12.42 8.09
CA VAL A 37 16.82 13.53 7.95
C VAL A 37 16.61 14.28 6.64
N GLY A 38 16.28 13.59 5.54
CA GLY A 38 16.00 14.22 4.25
C GLY A 38 14.75 15.09 4.27
N ILE A 39 13.68 14.64 4.93
CA ILE A 39 12.46 15.42 5.16
C ILE A 39 12.76 16.61 6.05
N MET A 40 13.52 16.42 7.14
CA MET A 40 13.89 17.49 8.05
C MET A 40 14.70 18.59 7.36
N ASP A 41 15.69 18.24 6.52
CA ASP A 41 16.47 19.21 5.75
C ASP A 41 15.56 20.06 4.84
N GLN A 42 14.58 19.42 4.17
CA GLN A 42 13.63 20.13 3.31
C GLN A 42 12.67 21.03 4.10
N GLU A 43 12.12 20.58 5.23
CA GLU A 43 11.23 21.41 6.05
C GLU A 43 11.94 22.64 6.64
N LEU A 44 13.22 22.51 7.01
CA LEU A 44 14.03 23.63 7.48
C LEU A 44 14.33 24.63 6.36
N ARG A 45 14.53 24.15 5.13
CA ARG A 45 14.70 24.99 3.92
C ARG A 45 13.41 25.74 3.59
N PHE A 46 12.26 25.06 3.58
CA PHE A 46 10.97 25.68 3.28
C PHE A 46 10.60 26.81 4.23
N LYS A 47 10.99 26.70 5.50
CA LYS A 47 10.76 27.74 6.52
C LYS A 47 11.85 28.83 6.53
N ASN A 48 12.81 28.81 5.61
CA ASN A 48 13.94 29.75 5.52
C ASN A 48 14.74 29.89 6.83
N TYR A 49 14.82 28.84 7.66
CA TYR A 49 15.54 28.92 8.95
C TYR A 49 17.06 29.11 8.77
N TYR A 50 17.64 28.62 7.67
CA TYR A 50 19.07 28.72 7.41
C TYR A 50 19.37 29.06 5.95
N LYS A 51 20.38 29.90 5.71
CA LYS A 51 20.89 30.22 4.37
C LYS A 51 21.59 28.98 3.78
N PRO A 52 21.49 28.74 2.46
CA PRO A 52 22.02 27.53 1.81
C PRO A 52 23.54 27.32 1.97
N ASN A 53 24.30 28.38 2.26
CA ASN A 53 25.76 28.31 2.44
C ASN A 53 26.21 28.25 3.92
N SER A 54 25.30 27.96 4.84
CA SER A 54 25.64 27.82 6.26
C SER A 54 26.17 26.41 6.58
N SER A 55 26.91 26.28 7.68
CA SER A 55 27.53 25.00 8.07
C SER A 55 26.50 23.89 8.37
N PHE A 56 25.31 24.27 8.83
CA PHE A 56 24.31 23.31 9.33
C PHE A 56 23.67 22.44 8.23
N PRO A 57 23.15 22.98 7.11
CA PRO A 57 22.71 22.19 5.96
C PRO A 57 23.83 21.24 5.47
N MET A 58 25.07 21.74 5.37
CA MET A 58 26.20 20.93 4.90
C MET A 58 26.43 19.70 5.80
N MET A 59 26.34 19.85 7.12
CA MET A 59 26.41 18.73 8.06
C MET A 59 25.30 17.70 7.84
N LEU A 60 24.06 18.15 7.62
CA LEU A 60 22.93 17.26 7.29
C LEU A 60 23.16 16.51 5.98
N SER A 61 23.71 17.16 4.96
CA SER A 61 24.06 16.51 3.69
C SER A 61 25.12 15.43 3.84
N VAL A 62 26.16 15.68 4.65
CA VAL A 62 27.22 14.71 4.92
C VAL A 62 26.64 13.52 5.67
N PHE A 63 25.80 13.76 6.67
CA PHE A 63 25.11 12.69 7.40
C PHE A 63 24.22 11.85 6.48
N LEU A 64 23.45 12.50 5.59
CA LEU A 64 22.65 11.82 4.57
C LEU A 64 23.52 10.96 3.67
N SER A 65 24.59 11.52 3.11
CA SER A 65 25.51 10.79 2.22
C SER A 65 26.14 9.58 2.92
N LEU A 66 26.58 9.74 4.18
CA LEU A 66 27.10 8.64 5.00
C LEU A 66 26.04 7.55 5.22
N SER A 67 24.81 7.93 5.58
CA SER A 67 23.71 6.99 5.79
C SER A 67 23.38 6.19 4.53
N THR A 68 23.43 6.81 3.35
CA THR A 68 23.19 6.12 2.08
C THR A 68 24.33 5.18 1.69
N SER A 69 25.58 5.56 1.95
CA SER A 69 26.74 4.70 1.74
C SER A 69 26.64 3.43 2.61
N ILE A 70 26.30 3.59 3.89
CA ILE A 70 26.06 2.46 4.80
C ILE A 70 24.90 1.59 4.29
N LEU A 71 23.79 2.20 3.86
CA LEU A 71 22.65 1.46 3.30
C LEU A 71 23.03 0.61 2.10
N VAL A 72 23.79 1.18 1.15
CA VAL A 72 24.25 0.47 -0.05
C VAL A 72 25.16 -0.70 0.33
N LEU A 73 26.09 -0.52 1.27
CA LEU A 73 26.93 -1.61 1.77
C LEU A 73 26.09 -2.74 2.39
N LEU A 74 25.07 -2.42 3.18
CA LEU A 74 24.17 -3.42 3.76
C LEU A 74 23.39 -4.21 2.69
N ILE A 75 22.97 -3.54 1.61
CA ILE A 75 22.30 -4.19 0.47
C ILE A 75 23.26 -5.12 -0.28
N LEU A 76 24.50 -4.70 -0.51
CA LEU A 76 25.52 -5.55 -1.12
C LEU A 76 25.81 -6.78 -0.26
N PHE A 77 25.96 -6.62 1.06
CA PHE A 77 26.12 -7.75 1.98
C PHE A 77 24.90 -8.67 1.98
N TYR A 78 23.68 -8.14 1.91
CA TYR A 78 22.46 -8.93 1.79
C TYR A 78 22.51 -9.84 0.54
N HIS A 79 22.86 -9.28 -0.63
CA HIS A 79 22.95 -10.05 -1.87
C HIS A 79 24.11 -11.05 -1.86
N TYR A 80 25.24 -10.70 -1.26
CA TYR A 80 26.34 -11.64 -1.00
C TYR A 80 25.84 -12.87 -0.23
N TYR A 81 25.15 -12.67 0.90
CA TYR A 81 24.60 -13.79 1.67
C TYR A 81 23.43 -14.50 0.97
N LYS A 82 22.67 -13.82 0.12
CA LYS A 82 21.63 -14.43 -0.72
C LYS A 82 22.24 -15.41 -1.73
N ILE A 83 23.33 -15.02 -2.41
CA ILE A 83 24.03 -15.89 -3.36
C ILE A 83 24.74 -17.03 -2.62
N LYS A 84 25.45 -16.73 -1.53
CA LYS A 84 26.13 -17.76 -0.70
C LYS A 84 25.17 -18.79 -0.11
N SER A 85 23.98 -18.35 0.30
CA SER A 85 22.90 -19.22 0.78
C SER A 85 22.35 -20.14 -0.29
N ARG A 86 22.49 -19.81 -1.58
CA ARG A 86 22.08 -20.65 -2.70
C ARG A 86 23.18 -21.64 -3.09
N LEU A 87 24.45 -21.19 -3.07
CA LEU A 87 25.61 -22.04 -3.32
C LEU A 87 25.71 -23.26 -2.38
N LEU A 88 25.30 -23.11 -1.12
CA LEU A 88 25.28 -24.22 -0.15
C LEU A 88 24.44 -25.43 -0.58
N TRP A 89 23.53 -25.28 -1.52
CA TRP A 89 22.68 -26.38 -2.01
C TRP A 89 23.33 -27.15 -3.14
N ASP A 90 24.32 -26.57 -3.84
CA ASP A 90 25.04 -27.16 -4.96
C ASP A 90 26.55 -27.15 -4.67
N GLU A 91 27.06 -28.22 -4.05
CA GLU A 91 28.50 -28.34 -3.72
C GLU A 91 29.40 -28.41 -4.97
N SER A 92 28.85 -28.65 -6.15
CA SER A 92 29.60 -28.92 -7.39
C SER A 92 29.88 -27.69 -8.26
N ILE A 93 29.33 -26.52 -7.94
CA ILE A 93 29.34 -25.35 -8.83
C ILE A 93 30.15 -24.19 -8.23
N SER A 94 30.96 -23.50 -9.03
CA SER A 94 31.73 -22.33 -8.59
C SER A 94 30.83 -21.10 -8.38
N PHE A 95 31.22 -20.20 -7.46
CA PHE A 95 30.44 -18.99 -7.12
C PHE A 95 30.04 -18.15 -8.34
N ILE A 96 30.93 -18.03 -9.33
CA ILE A 96 30.74 -17.22 -10.54
C ILE A 96 29.66 -17.84 -11.45
N ALA A 97 29.61 -19.17 -11.55
CA ALA A 97 28.65 -19.87 -12.40
C ALA A 97 27.21 -19.78 -11.88
N TYR A 98 27.01 -19.42 -10.60
CA TYR A 98 25.69 -19.27 -10.01
C TYR A 98 25.07 -17.86 -10.23
N ILE A 99 25.86 -16.89 -10.69
CA ILE A 99 25.39 -15.52 -10.88
C ILE A 99 24.75 -15.35 -12.26
N ASN A 100 23.42 -15.24 -12.29
CA ASN A 100 22.68 -14.94 -13.51
C ASN A 100 22.72 -13.44 -13.85
N LEU A 101 22.71 -13.10 -15.15
CA LEU A 101 22.58 -11.70 -15.62
C LEU A 101 21.36 -10.99 -15.04
N LYS A 102 20.24 -11.71 -14.88
CA LYS A 102 19.02 -11.21 -14.26
C LYS A 102 19.25 -10.78 -12.81
N ASP A 103 20.02 -11.56 -12.04
CA ASP A 103 20.32 -11.23 -10.64
C ASP A 103 21.23 -9.99 -10.57
N ILE A 104 22.23 -9.87 -11.44
CA ILE A 104 23.10 -8.68 -11.52
C ILE A 104 22.29 -7.43 -11.84
N PHE A 105 21.41 -7.50 -12.85
CA PHE A 105 20.57 -6.36 -13.23
C PHE A 105 19.66 -5.89 -12.09
N LEU A 106 19.04 -6.83 -11.37
CA LEU A 106 18.20 -6.51 -10.21
C LEU A 106 19.01 -5.90 -9.05
N ILE A 107 20.22 -6.38 -8.80
CA ILE A 107 21.13 -5.80 -7.80
C ILE A 107 21.51 -4.37 -8.20
N PHE A 108 21.84 -4.14 -9.48
CA PHE A 108 22.18 -2.82 -9.99
C PHE A 108 21.02 -1.84 -9.84
N LEU A 109 19.81 -2.24 -10.24
CA LEU A 109 18.60 -1.42 -10.08
C LEU A 109 18.35 -1.07 -8.61
N GLU A 110 18.52 -2.05 -7.72
CA GLU A 110 18.34 -1.83 -6.28
C GLU A 110 19.35 -0.83 -5.72
N VAL A 111 20.63 -0.99 -6.07
CA VAL A 111 21.69 -0.06 -5.67
C VAL A 111 21.41 1.33 -6.25
N PHE A 112 20.99 1.44 -7.51
CA PHE A 112 20.63 2.71 -8.13
C PHE A 112 19.51 3.43 -7.38
N VAL A 113 18.42 2.75 -7.04
CA VAL A 113 17.32 3.32 -6.25
C VAL A 113 17.79 3.81 -4.88
N CYS A 114 18.70 3.07 -4.23
CA CYS A 114 19.22 3.45 -2.92
C CYS A 114 20.30 4.54 -2.96
N LEU A 115 20.97 4.73 -4.09
CA LEU A 115 21.95 5.81 -4.31
C LEU A 115 21.28 7.17 -4.50
N ILE A 116 20.03 7.23 -4.95
CA ILE A 116 19.31 8.49 -5.12
C ILE A 116 19.09 9.15 -3.75
N HIS A 117 19.72 10.30 -3.51
CA HIS A 117 19.53 11.18 -2.35
C HIS A 117 19.92 12.62 -2.69
N PRO A 118 19.38 13.63 -2.00
CA PRO A 118 19.79 15.01 -2.20
C PRO A 118 21.24 15.20 -1.70
N VAL A 119 22.11 15.62 -2.61
CA VAL A 119 23.50 16.00 -2.30
C VAL A 119 23.63 17.49 -2.51
N GLN A 120 23.88 18.22 -1.43
CA GLN A 120 23.82 19.68 -1.43
C GLN A 120 24.95 20.34 -2.24
N ILE A 121 26.02 19.61 -2.57
CA ILE A 121 27.11 20.09 -3.44
C ILE A 121 26.57 20.47 -4.84
N PHE A 122 25.41 19.94 -5.23
CA PHE A 122 24.77 20.19 -6.53
C PHE A 122 23.49 21.03 -6.44
N ASP A 123 23.38 21.99 -5.51
CA ASP A 123 22.22 22.90 -5.37
C ASP A 123 22.15 23.94 -6.52
N LYS A 124 22.12 23.45 -7.77
CA LYS A 124 21.83 24.26 -8.95
C LYS A 124 20.31 24.43 -9.02
N LYS A 125 19.86 25.67 -8.98
CA LYS A 125 18.48 26.04 -9.31
C LYS A 125 18.27 25.75 -10.80
N PHE A 126 17.37 24.82 -11.12
CA PHE A 126 16.98 24.60 -12.51
C PHE A 126 15.77 25.49 -12.81
N PRO A 127 15.85 26.39 -13.81
CA PRO A 127 14.67 27.10 -14.27
C PRO A 127 13.75 26.09 -14.96
N ILE A 128 12.53 25.93 -14.45
CA ILE A 128 11.49 25.20 -15.17
C ILE A 128 10.51 26.25 -15.67
N ASN A 129 10.24 26.23 -16.97
CA ASN A 129 9.20 27.07 -17.56
C ASN A 129 7.86 26.54 -17.04
N ALA A 130 7.34 27.14 -15.97
CA ALA A 130 5.96 26.94 -15.57
C ALA A 130 5.09 27.68 -16.59
N MET A 131 4.40 26.93 -17.45
CA MET A 131 3.41 27.49 -18.36
C MET A 131 2.20 27.92 -17.53
N LEU A 132 2.25 29.15 -17.04
CA LEU A 132 1.12 29.81 -16.37
C LEU A 132 0.07 30.16 -17.41
N SER A 133 -1.21 29.96 -17.09
CA SER A 133 -2.35 30.49 -17.86
C SER A 133 -2.57 32.00 -17.64
N PHE A 134 -1.58 32.70 -17.05
CA PHE A 134 -1.62 34.14 -16.76
C PHE A 134 -0.45 34.87 -17.45
N PRO A 135 -0.61 36.14 -17.86
CA PRO A 135 0.27 36.80 -18.84
C PRO A 135 1.68 37.15 -18.33
N ASP A 136 1.92 37.03 -17.03
CA ASP A 136 3.21 37.37 -16.43
C ASP A 136 4.04 36.10 -16.19
N MET A 137 5.03 35.88 -17.06
CA MET A 137 5.98 34.78 -16.92
C MET A 137 6.89 34.98 -15.70
N THR A 138 6.47 34.48 -14.53
CA THR A 138 7.38 34.30 -13.40
C THR A 138 8.08 32.94 -13.56
N VAL A 139 9.40 32.97 -13.75
CA VAL A 139 10.23 31.77 -13.81
C VAL A 139 10.28 31.17 -12.40
N ALA A 140 9.51 30.10 -12.17
CA ALA A 140 9.60 29.34 -10.93
C ALA A 140 10.85 28.45 -10.96
N TYR A 141 11.70 28.60 -9.94
CA TYR A 141 12.89 27.76 -9.78
C TYR A 141 12.54 26.51 -9.00
N PHE A 142 12.69 25.36 -9.62
CA PHE A 142 12.49 24.08 -8.95
C PHE A 142 13.82 23.61 -8.32
N HIS A 143 13.78 23.27 -7.04
CA HIS A 143 14.93 22.71 -6.35
C HIS A 143 15.06 21.21 -6.66
N LEU A 144 16.11 20.82 -7.39
CA LEU A 144 16.40 19.43 -7.71
C LEU A 144 16.48 18.53 -6.46
N ASN A 145 16.88 19.10 -5.33
CA ASN A 145 16.89 18.43 -4.03
C ASN A 145 15.49 17.93 -3.60
N SER A 146 14.42 18.68 -3.89
CA SER A 146 13.06 18.29 -3.51
C SER A 146 12.59 17.06 -4.30
N LEU A 147 12.90 17.00 -5.61
CA LEU A 147 12.64 15.80 -6.43
C LEU A 147 13.46 14.60 -5.96
N LEU A 148 14.74 14.80 -5.63
CA LEU A 148 15.58 13.71 -5.11
C LEU A 148 15.03 13.17 -3.78
N THR A 149 14.53 14.03 -2.88
CA THR A 149 13.88 13.58 -1.64
C THR A 149 12.57 12.83 -1.93
N ILE A 150 11.76 13.25 -2.90
CA ILE A 150 10.57 12.49 -3.34
C ILE A 150 10.98 11.10 -3.84
N LEU A 151 12.03 11.02 -4.67
CA LEU A 151 12.54 9.74 -5.17
C LEU A 151 13.15 8.85 -4.07
N MET A 152 13.61 9.41 -2.94
CA MET A 152 14.06 8.62 -1.81
C MET A 152 12.94 7.77 -1.20
N PHE A 153 11.65 8.16 -1.30
CA PHE A 153 10.55 7.33 -0.80
C PHE A 153 10.47 5.96 -1.48
N ASN A 154 11.05 5.80 -2.67
CA ASN A 154 11.16 4.49 -3.32
C ASN A 154 11.86 3.46 -2.42
N ARG A 155 12.74 3.87 -1.50
CA ARG A 155 13.41 3.00 -0.52
C ARG A 155 12.45 2.26 0.42
N LEU A 156 11.18 2.69 0.52
CA LEU A 156 10.16 1.99 1.30
C LEU A 156 9.84 0.59 0.76
N TYR A 157 10.31 0.19 -0.42
CA TYR A 157 10.27 -1.22 -0.85
C TYR A 157 10.96 -2.17 0.17
N LEU A 158 11.94 -1.67 0.94
CA LEU A 158 12.62 -2.44 2.00
C LEU A 158 11.66 -2.88 3.10
N VAL A 159 10.57 -2.14 3.34
CA VAL A 159 9.51 -2.51 4.29
C VAL A 159 8.91 -3.85 3.89
N LEU A 160 8.53 -4.01 2.61
CA LEU A 160 7.98 -5.28 2.09
C LEU A 160 8.98 -6.43 2.22
N ARG A 161 10.28 -6.15 2.05
CA ARG A 161 11.34 -7.15 2.24
C ARG A 161 11.46 -7.59 3.70
N VAL A 162 11.45 -6.65 4.65
CA VAL A 162 11.47 -6.94 6.10
C VAL A 162 10.24 -7.77 6.49
N PHE A 163 9.04 -7.36 6.06
CA PHE A 163 7.82 -8.11 6.31
C PHE A 163 7.92 -9.55 5.80
N LYS A 164 8.43 -9.74 4.58
CA LYS A 164 8.63 -11.08 4.01
C LYS A 164 9.63 -11.90 4.83
N LEU A 165 10.83 -11.38 5.11
CA LEU A 165 11.92 -12.13 5.75
C LEU A 165 11.64 -12.44 7.21
N ASN A 166 10.85 -11.62 7.90
CA ASN A 166 10.46 -11.83 9.29
C ASN A 166 9.14 -12.61 9.41
N SER A 167 8.45 -12.89 8.30
CA SER A 167 7.23 -13.70 8.31
C SER A 167 7.52 -15.16 8.65
N ARG A 168 6.65 -15.75 9.48
CA ARG A 168 6.74 -17.17 9.86
C ARG A 168 6.68 -18.11 8.64
N TYR A 169 5.99 -17.69 7.57
CA TYR A 169 5.90 -18.43 6.31
C TYR A 169 7.24 -18.57 5.60
N TYR A 170 8.14 -17.59 5.72
CA TYR A 170 9.47 -17.66 5.14
C TYR A 170 10.46 -18.39 6.04
N THR A 171 10.36 -18.20 7.36
CA THR A 171 11.34 -18.73 8.33
C THR A 171 11.12 -20.19 8.69
N ASN A 172 9.87 -20.62 8.84
CA ASN A 172 9.56 -21.94 9.37
C ASN A 172 9.66 -22.99 8.27
N PHE A 173 10.13 -24.19 8.61
CA PHE A 173 10.23 -25.29 7.65
C PHE A 173 8.85 -25.89 7.28
N SER A 174 7.91 -25.94 8.23
CA SER A 174 6.60 -26.58 8.05
C SER A 174 5.82 -26.07 6.82
N PRO A 175 5.68 -24.75 6.55
CA PRO A 175 5.05 -24.26 5.33
C PRO A 175 5.71 -24.77 4.05
N HIS A 176 7.05 -24.90 4.02
CA HIS A 176 7.77 -25.41 2.84
C HIS A 176 7.44 -26.88 2.58
N VAL A 177 7.26 -27.69 3.63
CA VAL A 177 6.82 -29.09 3.49
C VAL A 177 5.42 -29.16 2.92
N VAL A 178 4.49 -28.34 3.43
CA VAL A 178 3.11 -28.28 2.92
C VAL A 178 3.09 -27.83 1.45
N GLY A 179 3.92 -26.86 1.08
CA GLY A 179 4.08 -26.43 -0.32
C GLY A 179 4.58 -27.55 -1.23
N MET A 180 5.60 -28.30 -0.79
CA MET A 180 6.13 -29.44 -1.54
C MET A 180 5.08 -30.56 -1.72
N LEU A 181 4.32 -30.88 -0.66
CA LEU A 181 3.22 -31.85 -0.75
C LEU A 181 2.11 -31.41 -1.70
N GLY A 182 1.86 -30.10 -1.78
CA GLY A 182 0.91 -29.51 -2.72
C GLY A 182 1.46 -29.27 -4.12
N HIS A 183 2.72 -29.64 -4.40
CA HIS A 183 3.42 -29.29 -5.64
C HIS A 183 3.41 -27.78 -5.98
N ILE A 184 3.42 -26.93 -4.96
CA ILE A 184 3.43 -25.47 -5.10
C ILE A 184 4.71 -24.91 -4.50
N ASP A 185 5.52 -24.25 -5.34
CA ASP A 185 6.70 -23.53 -4.87
C ASP A 185 6.31 -22.27 -4.10
N LEU A 186 6.84 -22.13 -2.88
CA LEU A 186 6.63 -20.96 -2.03
C LEU A 186 7.40 -19.74 -2.56
N ASN A 187 6.83 -19.11 -3.58
CA ASN A 187 7.34 -17.90 -4.17
C ASN A 187 7.17 -16.67 -3.26
N SER A 188 7.93 -15.61 -3.52
CA SER A 188 7.81 -14.33 -2.80
C SER A 188 6.42 -13.72 -2.92
N THR A 189 5.79 -13.86 -4.08
CA THR A 189 4.43 -13.41 -4.36
C THR A 189 3.39 -14.17 -3.53
N PHE A 190 3.59 -15.49 -3.34
CA PHE A 190 2.73 -16.30 -2.50
C PHE A 190 2.75 -15.78 -1.06
N ILE A 191 3.94 -15.56 -0.48
CA ILE A 191 4.07 -15.10 0.91
C ILE A 191 3.37 -13.75 1.13
N VAL A 192 3.54 -12.79 0.21
CA VAL A 192 2.86 -11.49 0.30
C VAL A 192 1.35 -11.64 0.19
N LYS A 193 0.86 -12.48 -0.76
CA LYS A 193 -0.57 -12.79 -0.90
C LYS A 193 -1.13 -13.45 0.36
N SER A 194 -0.41 -14.40 0.96
CA SER A 194 -0.82 -15.07 2.20
C SER A 194 -0.94 -14.10 3.38
N LEU A 195 -0.01 -13.14 3.50
CA LEU A 195 -0.06 -12.12 4.54
C LEU A 195 -1.24 -11.16 4.36
N LEU A 196 -1.49 -10.73 3.11
CA LEU A 196 -2.66 -9.92 2.77
C LEU A 196 -3.97 -10.66 3.03
N TYR A 197 -4.01 -11.98 2.80
CA TYR A 197 -5.18 -12.81 3.10
C TYR A 197 -5.43 -12.96 4.61
N GLN A 198 -4.37 -13.07 5.42
CA GLN A 198 -4.49 -13.28 6.86
C GLN A 198 -4.92 -12.01 7.62
N TYR A 199 -4.40 -10.84 7.24
CA TYR A 199 -4.68 -9.56 7.91
C TYR A 199 -5.07 -8.45 6.91
N PRO A 200 -6.15 -8.62 6.12
CA PRO A 200 -6.44 -7.76 4.97
C PRO A 200 -6.73 -6.32 5.38
N ILE A 201 -7.60 -6.10 6.37
CA ILE A 201 -8.01 -4.76 6.81
C ILE A 201 -6.84 -4.00 7.44
N ARG A 202 -6.04 -4.64 8.30
CA ARG A 202 -4.90 -3.99 8.97
C ARG A 202 -3.85 -3.54 7.95
N MET A 203 -3.52 -4.40 6.98
CA MET A 203 -2.55 -4.06 5.93
C MET A 203 -3.06 -2.93 5.03
N LEU A 204 -4.36 -2.94 4.68
CA LEU A 204 -4.99 -1.92 3.86
C LEU A 204 -4.97 -0.54 4.54
N ILE A 205 -5.34 -0.47 5.84
CA ILE A 205 -5.33 0.78 6.61
C ILE A 205 -3.91 1.38 6.64
N VAL A 206 -2.91 0.56 6.93
CA VAL A 206 -1.51 1.01 6.95
C VAL A 206 -1.07 1.52 5.56
N MET A 207 -1.42 0.81 4.49
CA MET A 207 -1.09 1.21 3.12
C MET A 207 -1.76 2.54 2.72
N ILE A 208 -3.04 2.73 3.04
CA ILE A 208 -3.76 3.98 2.76
C ILE A 208 -3.15 5.13 3.56
N ALA A 209 -2.95 4.96 4.87
CA ALA A 209 -2.41 6.01 5.73
C ALA A 209 -0.99 6.42 5.32
N THR A 210 -0.12 5.45 5.03
CA THR A 210 1.26 5.75 4.60
C THR A 210 1.30 6.40 3.22
N GLY A 211 0.53 5.90 2.25
CA GLY A 211 0.43 6.51 0.91
C GLY A 211 -0.14 7.93 0.95
N PHE A 212 -1.11 8.19 1.82
CA PHE A 212 -1.71 9.51 2.01
C PHE A 212 -0.67 10.52 2.52
N LEU A 213 0.10 10.16 3.54
CA LEU A 213 1.15 11.03 4.10
C LEU A 213 2.28 11.29 3.09
N ILE A 214 2.74 10.24 2.38
CA ILE A 214 3.79 10.37 1.35
C ILE A 214 3.31 11.27 0.20
N SER A 215 2.09 11.05 -0.29
CA SER A 215 1.51 11.87 -1.36
C SER A 215 1.35 13.33 -0.93
N SER A 216 0.84 13.57 0.28
CA SER A 216 0.63 14.91 0.83
C SER A 216 1.95 15.69 0.96
N TRP A 217 3.00 15.03 1.46
CA TRP A 217 4.31 15.66 1.58
C TRP A 217 4.96 15.88 0.21
N SER A 218 4.84 14.91 -0.71
CA SER A 218 5.44 15.02 -2.05
C SER A 218 4.79 16.13 -2.89
N LEU A 219 3.46 16.26 -2.82
CA LEU A 219 2.73 17.32 -3.51
C LEU A 219 3.15 18.71 -3.00
N ARG A 220 3.22 18.87 -1.67
CA ARG A 220 3.71 20.10 -1.03
C ARG A 220 5.13 20.44 -1.48
N ALA A 221 6.02 19.45 -1.46
CA ALA A 221 7.42 19.64 -1.85
C ALA A 221 7.57 20.10 -3.31
N CYS A 222 6.64 19.73 -4.20
CA CYS A 222 6.63 20.21 -5.58
C CYS A 222 6.11 21.66 -5.70
N GLU A 223 5.02 22.02 -4.99
CA GLU A 223 4.28 23.27 -5.23
C GLU A 223 4.71 24.44 -4.34
N ILE A 224 5.36 24.19 -3.20
CA ILE A 224 5.73 25.24 -2.23
C ILE A 224 6.63 26.36 -2.80
N SER A 225 7.38 26.06 -3.87
CA SER A 225 8.24 27.03 -4.56
C SER A 225 7.53 27.85 -5.64
N VAL A 226 6.28 27.46 -5.98
CA VAL A 226 5.48 28.05 -7.06
C VAL A 226 4.34 28.90 -6.50
N ASP A 227 3.68 28.41 -5.45
CA ASP A 227 2.48 29.02 -4.90
C ASP A 227 2.45 28.98 -3.36
N GLU A 228 2.19 30.13 -2.74
CA GLU A 228 2.13 30.31 -1.29
C GLU A 228 0.95 29.55 -0.66
N ILE A 229 -0.13 29.30 -1.40
CA ILE A 229 -1.30 28.52 -0.92
C ILE A 229 -0.86 27.12 -0.49
N HIS A 230 0.14 26.55 -1.17
CA HIS A 230 0.69 25.23 -0.87
C HIS A 230 1.72 25.24 0.29
N GLY A 231 2.01 26.40 0.87
CA GLY A 231 2.91 26.53 2.03
C GLY A 231 2.42 25.76 3.27
N SER A 232 1.10 25.71 3.45
CA SER A 232 0.45 24.95 4.53
C SER A 232 0.34 23.46 4.19
N PHE A 233 0.82 22.59 5.09
CA PHE A 233 0.68 21.15 4.95
C PHE A 233 -0.79 20.68 4.95
N ALA A 234 -1.68 21.41 5.65
CA ALA A 234 -3.11 21.11 5.68
C ALA A 234 -3.77 21.24 4.31
N ASN A 235 -3.39 22.25 3.52
CA ASN A 235 -3.91 22.46 2.17
C ASN A 235 -3.49 21.32 1.22
N SER A 236 -2.25 20.85 1.35
CA SER A 236 -1.76 19.70 0.58
C SER A 236 -2.44 18.40 0.99
N MET A 237 -2.68 18.19 2.30
CA MET A 237 -3.46 17.05 2.80
C MET A 237 -4.91 17.07 2.30
N TRP A 238 -5.55 18.23 2.28
CA TRP A 238 -6.89 18.42 1.74
C TRP A 238 -6.95 18.05 0.25
N LEU A 239 -6.05 18.62 -0.55
CA LEU A 239 -5.96 18.32 -1.99
C LEU A 239 -5.71 16.82 -2.25
N VAL A 240 -4.82 16.19 -1.49
CA VAL A 240 -4.58 14.74 -1.61
C VAL A 240 -5.80 13.93 -1.17
N ALA A 241 -6.52 14.32 -0.12
CA ALA A 241 -7.72 13.61 0.34
C ALA A 241 -8.83 13.60 -0.73
N ILE A 242 -9.14 14.76 -1.30
CA ILE A 242 -10.16 14.87 -2.36
C ILE A 242 -9.72 14.16 -3.64
N THR A 243 -8.42 14.07 -3.91
CA THR A 243 -7.85 13.32 -5.04
C THR A 243 -7.93 11.81 -4.82
N TYR A 244 -7.61 11.33 -3.61
CA TYR A 244 -7.72 9.91 -3.23
C TYR A 244 -9.14 9.38 -3.37
N MET A 245 -10.12 10.23 -3.02
CA MET A 245 -11.54 9.91 -3.11
C MET A 245 -12.13 10.18 -4.50
N SER A 246 -11.32 10.64 -5.46
CA SER A 246 -11.76 11.02 -6.81
C SER A 246 -12.91 12.06 -6.83
N VAL A 247 -12.93 12.97 -5.85
CA VAL A 247 -13.94 14.05 -5.76
C VAL A 247 -13.52 15.26 -6.60
N GLY A 248 -12.34 15.80 -6.33
CA GLY A 248 -11.74 16.88 -7.13
C GLY A 248 -12.54 18.18 -7.21
N TYR A 249 -12.77 18.86 -6.08
CA TYR A 249 -13.50 20.14 -6.04
C TYR A 249 -12.88 21.25 -6.89
N GLY A 250 -11.55 21.24 -7.08
CA GLY A 250 -10.84 22.21 -7.92
C GLY A 250 -10.58 23.56 -7.25
N ASP A 251 -10.75 23.64 -5.93
CA ASP A 251 -10.44 24.80 -5.09
C ASP A 251 -8.94 25.04 -4.92
N ILE A 252 -8.15 23.96 -4.82
CA ILE A 252 -6.69 23.99 -4.82
C ILE A 252 -6.20 23.04 -5.92
N VAL A 253 -5.28 23.49 -6.78
CA VAL A 253 -4.77 22.69 -7.90
C VAL A 253 -3.25 22.84 -8.05
N PRO A 254 -2.53 21.77 -8.41
CA PRO A 254 -1.09 21.85 -8.64
C PRO A 254 -0.78 22.53 -9.98
N ILE A 255 0.16 23.47 -9.96
CA ILE A 255 0.55 24.26 -11.13
C ILE A 255 1.80 23.65 -11.77
N SER A 256 2.74 23.17 -10.95
CA SER A 256 4.02 22.64 -11.43
C SER A 256 3.87 21.28 -12.13
N PHE A 257 4.79 20.97 -13.04
CA PHE A 257 4.84 19.64 -13.67
C PHE A 257 5.05 18.51 -12.66
N CYS A 258 5.86 18.75 -11.62
CA CYS A 258 6.10 17.84 -10.52
C CYS A 258 4.82 17.55 -9.73
N GLY A 259 4.07 18.59 -9.36
CA GLY A 259 2.83 18.45 -8.59
C GLY A 259 1.72 17.82 -9.40
N ARG A 260 1.58 18.17 -10.69
CA ARG A 260 0.64 17.50 -11.61
C ARG A 260 0.93 16.01 -11.75
N THR A 261 2.21 15.64 -11.93
CA THR A 261 2.63 14.24 -12.00
C THR A 261 2.32 13.51 -10.69
N THR A 262 2.61 14.15 -9.56
CA THR A 262 2.32 13.59 -8.23
C THR A 262 0.82 13.41 -8.03
N ALA A 263 -0.02 14.38 -8.41
CA ALA A 263 -1.47 14.29 -8.30
C ALA A 263 -2.05 13.15 -9.16
N VAL A 264 -1.55 12.94 -10.38
CA VAL A 264 -1.95 11.81 -11.23
C VAL A 264 -1.58 10.47 -10.57
N LEU A 265 -0.35 10.34 -10.05
CA LEU A 265 0.08 9.13 -9.35
C LEU A 265 -0.76 8.88 -8.08
N THR A 266 -1.09 9.93 -7.34
CA THR A 266 -1.98 9.88 -6.17
C THR A 266 -3.37 9.41 -6.56
N GLY A 267 -3.95 9.91 -7.66
CA GLY A 267 -5.25 9.46 -8.16
C GLY A 267 -5.26 7.98 -8.56
N ILE A 268 -4.23 7.53 -9.28
CA ILE A 268 -4.06 6.11 -9.66
C ILE A 268 -3.95 5.23 -8.39
N PHE A 269 -3.16 5.67 -7.42
CA PHE A 269 -2.97 4.94 -6.17
C PHE A 269 -4.25 4.92 -5.32
N GLY A 270 -5.02 6.02 -5.27
CA GLY A 270 -6.32 6.08 -4.62
C GLY A 270 -7.33 5.11 -5.24
N ALA A 271 -7.41 5.06 -6.58
CA ALA A 271 -8.23 4.10 -7.30
C ALA A 271 -7.81 2.64 -7.03
N PHE A 272 -6.51 2.38 -6.94
CA PHE A 272 -5.98 1.07 -6.56
C PHE A 272 -6.37 0.69 -5.12
N CYS A 273 -6.24 1.62 -4.16
CA CYS A 273 -6.63 1.40 -2.77
C CYS A 273 -8.13 1.15 -2.61
N THR A 274 -8.99 1.89 -3.33
CA THR A 274 -10.45 1.69 -3.30
C THR A 274 -10.85 0.34 -3.88
N ALA A 275 -10.24 -0.07 -5.00
CA ALA A 275 -10.46 -1.41 -5.56
C ALA A 275 -10.06 -2.54 -4.58
N LEU A 276 -8.91 -2.40 -3.91
CA LEU A 276 -8.49 -3.34 -2.87
C LEU A 276 -9.42 -3.34 -1.66
N LEU A 277 -9.90 -2.17 -1.23
CA LEU A 277 -10.87 -2.05 -0.14
C LEU A 277 -12.14 -2.83 -0.46
N ILE A 278 -12.70 -2.64 -1.66
CA ILE A 278 -13.88 -3.36 -2.12
C ILE A 278 -13.63 -4.88 -2.14
N ALA A 279 -12.48 -5.31 -2.67
CA ALA A 279 -12.10 -6.72 -2.72
C ALA A 279 -11.96 -7.36 -1.32
N VAL A 280 -11.59 -6.58 -0.30
CA VAL A 280 -11.48 -7.02 1.09
C VAL A 280 -12.85 -7.01 1.79
N VAL A 281 -13.67 -5.99 1.55
CA VAL A 281 -14.95 -5.82 2.26
C VAL A 281 -15.99 -6.84 1.77
N ILE A 282 -16.09 -7.08 0.45
CA ILE A 282 -17.12 -7.97 -0.11
C ILE A 282 -17.13 -9.37 0.52
N PRO A 283 -16.01 -10.11 0.62
CA PRO A 283 -16.02 -11.45 1.20
C PRO A 283 -16.36 -11.47 2.69
N ASN A 284 -16.01 -10.40 3.43
CA ASN A 284 -16.31 -10.29 4.85
C ASN A 284 -17.80 -9.96 5.12
N LEU A 285 -18.51 -9.40 4.13
CA LEU A 285 -19.95 -9.17 4.19
C LEU A 285 -20.79 -10.39 3.75
N ARG A 286 -20.15 -11.43 3.18
CA ARG A 286 -20.88 -12.63 2.78
C ARG A 286 -21.25 -13.45 4.01
N PHE A 287 -22.53 -13.79 4.13
CA PHE A 287 -23.00 -14.72 5.13
C PHE A 287 -22.22 -16.03 5.09
N THR A 288 -21.89 -16.54 6.26
CA THR A 288 -21.45 -17.93 6.40
C THR A 288 -22.58 -18.87 6.00
N LYS A 289 -22.25 -20.12 5.67
CA LYS A 289 -23.25 -21.13 5.31
C LYS A 289 -24.32 -21.29 6.41
N ALA A 290 -23.93 -21.20 7.68
CA ALA A 290 -24.85 -21.31 8.81
C ALA A 290 -25.78 -20.10 8.92
N GLU A 291 -25.23 -18.88 8.86
CA GLU A 291 -26.03 -17.64 8.90
C GLU A 291 -27.00 -17.56 7.73
N ARG A 292 -26.56 -17.98 6.54
CA ARG A 292 -27.41 -18.02 5.36
C ARG A 292 -28.60 -18.95 5.55
N ASN A 293 -28.37 -20.15 6.09
CA ASN A 293 -29.45 -21.09 6.36
C ASN A 293 -30.47 -20.51 7.36
N VAL A 294 -29.98 -19.90 8.44
CA VAL A 294 -30.83 -19.25 9.44
C VAL A 294 -31.64 -18.10 8.82
N TYR A 295 -31.00 -17.28 7.98
CA TYR A 295 -31.69 -16.20 7.26
C TYR A 295 -32.77 -16.72 6.31
N GLU A 296 -32.49 -17.81 5.58
CA GLU A 296 -33.46 -18.46 4.71
C GLU A 296 -34.66 -19.01 5.50
N ASP A 297 -34.45 -19.52 6.71
CA ASP A 297 -35.54 -19.99 7.57
C ASP A 297 -36.36 -18.84 8.18
N PHE A 298 -35.72 -17.73 8.55
CA PHE A 298 -36.44 -16.51 8.96
C PHE A 298 -37.35 -15.98 7.83
N LEU A 299 -36.85 -15.96 6.58
CA LEU A 299 -37.65 -15.54 5.44
C LEU A 299 -38.86 -16.45 5.21
N LYS A 300 -38.72 -17.77 5.37
CA LYS A 300 -39.84 -18.70 5.27
C LYS A 300 -40.89 -18.42 6.34
N LEU A 301 -40.48 -18.19 7.58
CA LEU A 301 -41.40 -17.88 8.69
C LEU A 301 -42.16 -16.57 8.46
N GLU A 302 -41.49 -15.54 7.95
CA GLU A 302 -42.15 -14.27 7.64
C GLU A 302 -43.15 -14.43 6.48
N ASN A 303 -42.79 -15.18 5.44
CA ASN A 303 -43.70 -15.46 4.33
C ASN A 303 -44.91 -16.29 4.76
N SER A 304 -44.73 -17.30 5.62
CA SER A 304 -45.86 -18.06 6.16
C SER A 304 -46.84 -17.18 6.92
N LYS A 305 -46.35 -16.24 7.73
CA LYS A 305 -47.21 -15.27 8.44
C LYS A 305 -47.97 -14.35 7.49
N LYS A 306 -47.32 -13.86 6.43
CA LYS A 306 -47.99 -13.04 5.41
C LYS A 306 -49.10 -13.82 4.71
N ILE A 307 -48.84 -15.08 4.37
CA ILE A 307 -49.84 -15.96 3.76
C ILE A 307 -51.00 -16.20 4.73
N GLU A 308 -50.73 -16.45 6.01
CA GLU A 308 -51.78 -16.60 7.03
C GLU A 308 -52.66 -15.36 7.16
N GLU A 309 -52.05 -14.17 7.20
CA GLU A 309 -52.77 -12.89 7.23
C GLU A 309 -53.63 -12.66 5.98
N GLU A 310 -53.09 -12.97 4.79
CA GLU A 310 -53.84 -12.90 3.53
C GLU A 310 -55.01 -13.89 3.52
N CYS A 311 -54.80 -15.13 3.98
CA CYS A 311 -55.87 -16.14 4.08
C CYS A 311 -56.99 -15.67 5.00
N VAL A 312 -56.64 -15.06 6.15
CA VAL A 312 -57.62 -14.50 7.08
C VAL A 312 -58.40 -13.34 6.43
N ASN A 313 -57.73 -12.46 5.69
CA ASN A 313 -58.39 -11.35 5.01
C ASN A 313 -59.32 -11.83 3.88
N VAL A 314 -58.91 -12.81 3.08
CA VAL A 314 -59.74 -13.43 2.03
C VAL A 314 -60.96 -14.10 2.65
N SER A 315 -60.79 -14.82 3.76
CA SER A 315 -61.90 -15.47 4.48
C SER A 315 -62.91 -14.45 5.05
N LYS A 316 -62.43 -13.33 5.61
CA LYS A 316 -63.32 -12.24 6.05
C LYS A 316 -64.10 -11.62 4.89
N ALA A 317 -63.43 -11.37 3.75
CA ALA A 317 -64.07 -10.82 2.57
C ALA A 317 -65.13 -11.76 1.97
N SER A 318 -64.85 -13.07 1.91
CA SER A 318 -65.80 -14.06 1.40
C SER A 318 -67.04 -14.17 2.29
N HIS A 319 -66.88 -14.12 3.61
CA HIS A 319 -68.00 -14.11 4.55
C HIS A 319 -68.89 -12.87 4.38
N GLN A 320 -68.28 -11.68 4.24
CA GLN A 320 -69.03 -10.44 3.97
C GLN A 320 -69.82 -10.50 2.65
N ILE A 321 -69.22 -11.05 1.59
CA ILE A 321 -69.92 -11.23 0.31
C ILE A 321 -71.11 -12.18 0.47
N TYR A 322 -70.94 -13.27 1.23
CA TYR A 322 -72.02 -14.22 1.50
C TYR A 322 -73.18 -13.59 2.28
N GLU A 323 -72.90 -12.80 3.33
CA GLU A 323 -73.94 -12.08 4.08
C GLU A 323 -74.72 -11.11 3.20
N VAL A 324 -74.03 -10.32 2.37
CA VAL A 324 -74.67 -9.40 1.42
C VAL A 324 -75.52 -10.17 0.41
N ALA A 325 -75.01 -11.26 -0.15
CA ALA A 325 -75.75 -12.08 -1.11
C ALA A 325 -77.01 -12.69 -0.47
N TYR A 326 -76.91 -13.21 0.76
CA TYR A 326 -78.06 -13.75 1.49
C TYR A 326 -79.12 -12.68 1.75
N LEU A 327 -78.72 -11.49 2.19
CA LEU A 327 -79.64 -10.36 2.39
C LEU A 327 -80.33 -9.95 1.08
N VAL A 328 -79.59 -9.86 -0.03
CA VAL A 328 -80.16 -9.54 -1.35
C VAL A 328 -81.20 -10.58 -1.75
N ILE A 329 -80.89 -11.87 -1.62
CA ILE A 329 -81.82 -12.96 -1.93
C ILE A 329 -83.08 -12.86 -1.06
N LEU A 330 -82.92 -12.66 0.25
CA LEU A 330 -84.02 -12.51 1.19
C LEU A 330 -84.93 -11.31 0.82
N PHE A 331 -84.33 -10.16 0.48
CA PHE A 331 -85.06 -8.98 0.04
C PHE A 331 -85.80 -9.19 -1.29
N SER A 332 -85.21 -9.91 -2.26
CA SER A 332 -85.90 -10.25 -3.50
C SER A 332 -87.10 -11.17 -3.27
N VAL A 333 -86.98 -12.16 -2.38
CA VAL A 333 -88.11 -13.05 -2.02
C VAL A 333 -89.22 -12.28 -1.32
N VAL A 334 -88.88 -11.40 -0.37
CA VAL A 334 -89.88 -10.57 0.33
C VAL A 334 -90.59 -9.59 -0.61
N ARG A 335 -89.94 -9.16 -1.69
CA ARG A 335 -90.52 -8.22 -2.67
C ARG A 335 -91.50 -8.90 -3.64
N GLU A 336 -91.47 -10.22 -3.77
CA GLU A 336 -92.39 -11.00 -4.61
C GLU A 336 -93.67 -11.45 -3.86
N PHE A 337 -93.78 -11.19 -2.56
CA PHE A 337 -94.99 -11.37 -1.74
C PHE A 337 -95.72 -10.05 -1.51
#